data_AF-A0AAJ6CXA3-F1
#
_entry.id   AF-A0AAJ6CXA3-F1
#
_cell.length_a   1.000
_cell.length_b   1.000
_cell.length_c   1.000
_cell.angle_alpha   90.00
_cell.angle_beta   90.00
_cell.angle_gamma   90.00
#
_symmetry.space_group_name_H-M   'P 1'
#
loop_
_entity.id
_entity.type
_entity.pdbx_description
1 polymer ?
#
loop_
_entity_poly.entity_id
_entity_poly.type
_entity_poly.pdbx_seq_one_letter_code
_entity_poly.pdbx_strand_id
1 'polypeptide(L)'
;MPSLTFVLPHWLYWSSLVLFPLAAVFFVFRERARRDAGRANLFLAYFFLVTAGFLGMHRFYLKSRWGFLFIPFFVAVLWTSAQVRDGREALSLARSQAEHAERVLTQTRADVTSGKSGAAGRLAKAEADAVTAHGNDAAAIAGLARSNALARIAGTLLGLVLVGDIFLMPGLVRRAREREFQPAPTDTHPLVTDVPATPVKAPLPIFRPVDRLVKVTGELVAYWSVLAVIAYYYEVVARYVFNSPTNWVHESMFLMFGIQYMLAGAYAYRDETHVRVDILYSHLSERGRAICDIITSAFFFLFTGTMLVTGWRFASDAVAVGERSFTEWGIQYWPVKLAIPIGAALLLLQGLSRLMRDIATAFGRTG
;
A
#
# COMPACT_ATOMS: atom_id res chain seq x y z
N MET A 1 -6.08 -13.32 -26.54
CA MET A 1 -5.70 -11.89 -26.55
C MET A 1 -4.20 -11.86 -26.34
N PRO A 2 -3.40 -11.13 -27.14
CA PRO A 2 -1.97 -11.05 -26.89
C PRO A 2 -1.81 -10.36 -25.53
N SER A 3 -1.39 -11.12 -24.50
CA SER A 3 -0.92 -10.52 -23.27
C SER A 3 0.24 -9.63 -23.68
N LEU A 4 0.11 -8.32 -23.48
CA LEU A 4 1.25 -7.43 -23.55
C LEU A 4 2.16 -7.82 -22.38
N THR A 5 2.99 -8.86 -22.57
CA THR A 5 4.08 -9.23 -21.68
C THR A 5 5.21 -8.23 -21.86
N PHE A 6 4.90 -6.94 -21.71
CA PHE A 6 5.91 -5.92 -21.56
C PHE A 6 6.52 -6.11 -20.17
N VAL A 7 7.54 -6.93 -20.12
CA VAL A 7 8.39 -7.12 -18.95
C VAL A 7 9.42 -6.00 -18.97
N LEU A 8 9.28 -5.06 -18.03
CA LEU A 8 10.25 -4.00 -17.86
C LEU A 8 11.63 -4.63 -17.58
N PRO A 9 12.70 -4.23 -18.30
CA PRO A 9 14.04 -4.72 -18.01
C PRO A 9 14.39 -4.50 -16.53
N HIS A 10 14.98 -5.50 -15.87
CA HIS A 10 15.23 -5.45 -14.41
C HIS A 10 16.04 -4.21 -14.00
N TRP A 11 16.98 -3.75 -14.84
CA TRP A 11 17.76 -2.53 -14.58
C TRP A 11 16.92 -1.24 -14.60
N LEU A 12 15.86 -1.19 -15.40
CA LEU A 12 14.98 -0.03 -15.51
C LEU A 12 14.08 0.10 -14.28
N TYR A 13 13.68 -1.03 -13.69
CA TYR A 13 13.02 -1.06 -12.40
C TYR A 13 13.93 -0.46 -11.32
N TRP A 14 15.13 -1.02 -11.11
CA TRP A 14 16.05 -0.53 -10.07
C TRP A 14 16.49 0.92 -10.27
N SER A 15 16.71 1.35 -11.52
CA SER A 15 17.06 2.73 -11.82
C SER A 15 15.91 3.69 -11.51
N SER A 16 14.66 3.31 -11.78
CA SER A 16 13.50 4.13 -11.44
C SER A 16 13.34 4.34 -9.92
N LEU A 17 13.65 3.33 -9.10
CA LEU A 17 13.61 3.44 -7.64
C LEU A 17 14.67 4.40 -7.08
N VAL A 18 15.79 4.60 -7.80
CA VAL A 18 16.87 5.49 -7.37
C VAL A 18 16.72 6.89 -7.96
N LEU A 19 16.42 7.01 -9.25
CA LEU A 19 16.37 8.28 -9.96
C LEU A 19 15.14 9.12 -9.58
N PHE A 20 13.99 8.48 -9.38
CA PHE A 20 12.76 9.20 -9.07
C PHE A 20 12.83 9.95 -7.73
N PRO A 21 13.26 9.34 -6.61
CA PRO A 21 13.42 10.08 -5.36
C PRO A 21 14.41 11.23 -5.44
N LEU A 22 15.53 11.06 -6.17
CA LEU A 22 16.51 12.14 -6.35
C LEU A 22 15.91 13.33 -7.12
N ALA A 23 15.14 13.06 -8.17
CA ALA A 23 14.41 14.09 -8.90
C ALA A 23 13.34 14.76 -8.01
N ALA A 24 12.58 13.98 -7.24
CA ALA A 24 11.58 14.51 -6.32
C ALA A 24 12.18 15.41 -5.23
N VAL A 25 13.31 14.99 -4.64
CA VAL A 25 14.10 15.79 -3.69
C VAL A 25 14.47 17.15 -4.30
N PHE A 26 14.98 17.15 -5.54
CA PHE A 26 15.32 18.38 -6.25
C PHE A 26 14.10 19.31 -6.44
N PHE A 27 12.96 18.76 -6.85
CA PHE A 27 11.74 19.54 -7.01
C PHE A 27 11.22 20.10 -5.70
N VAL A 28 11.21 19.31 -4.61
CA VAL A 28 10.75 19.78 -3.30
C VAL A 28 11.65 20.87 -2.73
N PHE A 29 12.98 20.74 -2.85
CA PHE A 29 13.89 21.80 -2.44
C PHE A 29 13.63 23.10 -3.22
N ARG A 30 13.31 22.99 -4.52
CA ARG A 30 12.95 24.14 -5.35
C ARG A 30 11.59 24.76 -4.95
N GLU A 31 10.63 23.94 -4.55
CA GLU A 31 9.28 24.37 -4.18
C GLU A 31 9.24 25.02 -2.78
N ARG A 32 10.03 24.53 -1.81
CA ARG A 32 10.14 25.11 -0.45
C ARG A 32 10.64 26.55 -0.44
N ALA A 33 11.28 27.01 -1.51
CA ALA A 33 11.70 28.40 -1.67
C ALA A 33 10.54 29.35 -2.09
N ARG A 34 9.35 28.82 -2.38
CA ARG A 34 8.20 29.61 -2.84
C ARG A 34 7.33 30.07 -1.66
N ARG A 35 6.94 31.36 -1.69
CA ARG A 35 6.15 32.03 -0.64
C ARG A 35 4.74 31.46 -0.41
N ASP A 36 4.18 30.73 -1.37
CA ASP A 36 2.82 30.15 -1.30
C ASP A 36 2.77 28.65 -0.91
N ALA A 37 3.88 28.10 -0.40
CA ALA A 37 3.95 26.68 -0.04
C ALA A 37 2.86 26.30 0.99
N GLY A 38 1.99 25.36 0.63
CA GLY A 38 0.90 24.85 1.48
C GLY A 38 -0.49 25.40 1.18
N ARG A 39 -0.65 26.37 0.27
CA ARG A 39 -1.98 26.83 -0.18
C ARG A 39 -2.65 25.80 -1.08
N ALA A 40 -3.99 25.77 -1.07
CA ALA A 40 -4.77 24.96 -2.01
C ALA A 40 -4.32 25.19 -3.47
N ASN A 41 -3.70 24.19 -4.11
CA ASN A 41 -3.22 24.26 -5.49
C ASN A 41 -4.13 23.46 -6.42
N LEU A 42 -4.43 24.03 -7.59
CA LEU A 42 -5.23 23.38 -8.62
C LEU A 42 -4.60 22.07 -9.09
N PHE A 43 -3.27 22.06 -9.26
CA PHE A 43 -2.54 20.84 -9.63
C PHE A 43 -2.75 19.73 -8.60
N LEU A 44 -2.51 20.03 -7.32
CA LEU A 44 -2.60 19.04 -6.25
C LEU A 44 -4.04 18.57 -6.05
N ALA A 45 -5.00 19.47 -6.23
CA ALA A 45 -6.41 19.14 -6.18
C ALA A 45 -6.79 18.16 -7.31
N TYR A 46 -6.37 18.39 -8.56
CA TYR A 46 -6.59 17.44 -9.66
C TYR A 46 -5.84 16.13 -9.46
N PHE A 47 -4.64 16.18 -8.90
CA PHE A 47 -3.88 14.98 -8.54
C PHE A 47 -4.65 14.12 -7.53
N PHE A 48 -5.22 14.72 -6.48
CA PHE A 48 -6.07 14.00 -5.53
C PHE A 48 -7.36 13.48 -6.15
N LEU A 49 -7.94 14.19 -7.12
CA LEU A 49 -9.13 13.73 -7.83
C LEU A 49 -8.84 12.46 -8.63
N VAL A 50 -7.71 12.43 -9.34
CA VAL A 50 -7.30 11.27 -10.14
C VAL A 50 -6.92 10.09 -9.23
N THR A 51 -6.10 10.33 -8.20
CA THR A 51 -5.51 9.25 -7.39
C THR A 51 -6.45 8.72 -6.32
N ALA A 52 -7.29 9.57 -5.73
CA ALA A 52 -8.10 9.23 -4.56
C ALA A 52 -9.49 9.89 -4.59
N GLY A 53 -9.96 10.31 -5.77
CA GLY A 53 -11.25 10.99 -5.91
C GLY A 53 -12.43 10.11 -5.55
N PHE A 54 -12.31 8.79 -5.71
CA PHE A 54 -13.36 7.84 -5.38
C PHE A 54 -13.71 7.80 -3.88
N LEU A 55 -12.78 8.18 -2.98
CA LEU A 55 -13.08 8.42 -1.55
C LEU A 55 -13.45 9.88 -1.23
N GLY A 56 -13.46 10.77 -2.23
CA GLY A 56 -13.70 12.20 -2.01
C GLY A 56 -12.49 12.96 -1.44
N MET A 57 -11.28 12.41 -1.54
CA MET A 57 -10.07 13.01 -0.94
C MET A 57 -9.75 14.40 -1.49
N HIS A 58 -10.06 14.67 -2.76
CA HIS A 58 -9.94 16.01 -3.36
C HIS A 58 -10.87 17.04 -2.71
N ARG A 59 -12.07 16.63 -2.26
CA ARG A 59 -12.98 17.50 -1.51
C ARG A 59 -12.49 17.72 -0.08
N PHE A 60 -11.96 16.70 0.57
CA PHE A 60 -11.37 16.84 1.91
C PHE A 60 -10.10 17.70 1.91
N TYR A 61 -9.25 17.55 0.88
CA TYR A 61 -8.11 18.44 0.66
C TYR A 61 -8.54 19.91 0.60
N LEU A 62 -9.67 20.20 -0.06
CA LEU A 62 -10.26 21.54 -0.14
C LEU A 62 -11.14 21.89 1.08
N LYS A 63 -11.03 21.15 2.19
CA LYS A 63 -11.79 21.33 3.44
C LYS A 63 -13.30 21.39 3.25
N SER A 64 -13.82 20.59 2.30
CA SER A 64 -15.24 20.53 1.98
C SER A 64 -15.89 19.26 2.56
N ARG A 65 -16.99 19.43 3.31
CA ARG A 65 -17.78 18.32 3.85
C ARG A 65 -18.46 17.46 2.77
N TRP A 66 -18.56 17.98 1.55
CA TRP A 66 -19.12 17.22 0.42
C TRP A 66 -18.28 16.00 0.05
N GLY A 67 -17.04 15.86 0.55
CA GLY A 67 -16.27 14.62 0.42
C GLY A 67 -16.99 13.39 0.98
N PHE A 68 -17.81 13.55 2.03
CA PHE A 68 -18.60 12.46 2.60
C PHE A 68 -19.61 11.84 1.62
N LEU A 69 -20.04 12.58 0.57
CA LEU A 69 -20.93 12.06 -0.46
C LEU A 69 -20.30 10.89 -1.24
N PHE A 70 -18.97 10.87 -1.37
CA PHE A 70 -18.26 9.84 -2.14
C PHE A 70 -18.19 8.49 -1.41
N ILE A 71 -18.25 8.50 -0.07
CA ILE A 71 -18.15 7.28 0.75
C ILE A 71 -19.26 6.26 0.42
N PRO A 72 -20.57 6.60 0.39
CA PRO A 72 -21.60 5.63 0.05
C PRO A 72 -21.47 5.11 -1.39
N PHE A 73 -21.06 5.94 -2.36
CA PHE A 73 -20.78 5.47 -3.72
C PHE A 73 -19.60 4.49 -3.75
N PHE A 74 -18.53 4.79 -3.02
CA PHE A 74 -17.37 3.92 -2.92
C PHE A 74 -17.72 2.58 -2.27
N VAL A 75 -18.46 2.59 -1.17
CA VAL A 75 -18.93 1.36 -0.50
C VAL A 75 -19.84 0.54 -1.43
N ALA A 76 -20.71 1.19 -2.20
CA ALA A 76 -21.52 0.50 -3.20
C ALA A 76 -20.67 -0.16 -4.29
N VAL A 77 -19.60 0.50 -4.77
CA VAL A 77 -18.66 -0.10 -5.72
C VAL A 77 -17.92 -1.28 -5.12
N LEU A 78 -17.46 -1.20 -3.87
CA LEU A 78 -16.80 -2.32 -3.18
C LEU A 78 -17.75 -3.51 -3.01
N TRP A 79 -18.96 -3.26 -2.54
CA TRP A 79 -19.96 -4.31 -2.32
C TRP A 79 -20.35 -4.99 -3.64
N THR A 80 -20.62 -4.22 -4.68
CA THR A 80 -20.95 -4.79 -6.01
C THR A 80 -19.77 -5.54 -6.62
N SER A 81 -18.54 -5.10 -6.38
CA SER A 81 -17.33 -5.81 -6.80
C SER A 81 -17.19 -7.17 -6.10
N ALA A 82 -17.51 -7.23 -4.80
CA ALA A 82 -17.57 -8.50 -4.06
C ALA A 82 -18.63 -9.44 -4.66
N GLN A 83 -19.83 -8.93 -4.94
CA GLN A 83 -20.90 -9.72 -5.56
C GLN A 83 -20.56 -10.23 -6.97
N VAL A 84 -19.76 -9.50 -7.74
CA VAL A 84 -19.25 -9.96 -9.04
C VAL A 84 -18.25 -11.10 -8.84
N ARG A 85 -17.34 -11.00 -7.86
CA ARG A 85 -16.38 -12.07 -7.54
C ARG A 85 -17.11 -13.34 -7.13
N ASP A 86 -18.03 -13.25 -6.19
CA ASP A 86 -18.76 -14.40 -5.66
C ASP A 86 -19.65 -15.02 -6.77
N GLY A 87 -20.21 -14.19 -7.66
CA GLY A 87 -20.94 -14.65 -8.84
C GLY A 87 -20.06 -15.38 -9.87
N ARG A 88 -18.78 -14.98 -10.05
CA ARG A 88 -17.83 -15.69 -10.93
C ARG A 88 -17.44 -17.05 -10.35
N GLU A 89 -17.24 -17.12 -9.04
CA GLU A 89 -16.96 -18.37 -8.34
C GLU A 89 -18.15 -19.33 -8.43
N ALA A 90 -19.37 -18.84 -8.16
CA ALA A 90 -20.59 -19.63 -8.31
C ALA A 90 -20.77 -20.18 -9.73
N LEU A 91 -20.51 -19.36 -10.76
CA LEU A 91 -20.53 -19.80 -12.16
C LEU A 91 -19.47 -20.86 -12.44
N SER A 92 -18.25 -20.68 -11.94
CA SER A 92 -17.17 -21.66 -12.14
C SER A 92 -17.50 -23.01 -11.49
N LEU A 93 -18.10 -23.00 -10.30
CA LEU A 93 -18.53 -24.22 -9.59
C LEU A 93 -19.70 -24.89 -10.32
N ALA A 94 -20.74 -24.14 -10.68
CA ALA A 94 -21.92 -24.67 -11.36
C ALA A 94 -21.56 -25.28 -12.73
N ARG A 95 -20.67 -24.61 -13.49
CA ARG A 95 -20.18 -25.10 -14.77
C ARG A 95 -19.38 -26.39 -14.62
N SER A 96 -18.50 -26.48 -13.62
CA SER A 96 -17.74 -27.71 -13.32
C SER A 96 -18.66 -28.88 -12.96
N GLN A 97 -19.73 -28.61 -12.19
CA GLN A 97 -20.75 -29.61 -11.86
C GLN A 97 -21.53 -30.07 -13.10
N ALA A 98 -21.93 -29.14 -13.97
CA ALA A 98 -22.61 -29.46 -15.22
C ALA A 98 -21.74 -30.33 -16.14
N GLU A 99 -20.48 -29.95 -16.35
CA GLU A 99 -19.53 -30.75 -17.14
C GLU A 99 -19.27 -32.14 -16.53
N HIS A 100 -19.23 -32.25 -15.20
CA HIS A 100 -19.10 -33.54 -14.53
C HIS A 100 -20.35 -34.41 -14.72
N ALA A 101 -21.54 -33.85 -14.54
CA ALA A 101 -22.81 -34.56 -14.73
C ALA A 101 -22.97 -35.05 -16.18
N GLU A 102 -22.56 -34.24 -17.16
CA GLU A 102 -22.59 -34.61 -18.58
C GLU A 102 -21.63 -35.75 -18.92
N ARG A 103 -20.43 -35.76 -18.32
CA ARG A 103 -19.49 -36.88 -18.43
C ARG A 103 -20.08 -38.17 -17.85
N VAL A 104 -20.71 -38.11 -16.68
CA VAL A 104 -21.34 -39.27 -16.03
C VAL A 104 -22.52 -39.78 -16.87
N LEU A 105 -23.34 -38.89 -17.42
CA LEU A 105 -24.45 -39.22 -18.29
C LEU A 105 -23.97 -39.91 -19.57
N THR A 106 -22.89 -39.40 -20.19
CA THR A 106 -22.29 -40.00 -21.39
C THR A 106 -21.75 -41.41 -21.11
N GLN A 107 -21.02 -41.59 -19.99
CA GLN A 107 -20.52 -42.89 -19.56
C GLN A 107 -21.67 -43.87 -19.27
N THR A 108 -22.71 -43.41 -18.58
CA THR A 108 -23.84 -44.27 -18.19
C THR A 108 -24.69 -44.66 -19.39
N ARG A 109 -24.83 -43.77 -20.39
CA ARG A 109 -25.44 -44.12 -21.69
C ARG A 109 -24.65 -45.23 -22.40
N ALA A 110 -23.32 -45.14 -22.41
CA ALA A 110 -22.47 -46.19 -22.99
C ALA A 110 -22.60 -47.53 -22.24
N ASP A 111 -22.71 -47.49 -20.91
CA ASP A 111 -22.94 -48.66 -20.06
C ASP A 111 -24.29 -49.35 -20.36
N VAL A 112 -25.34 -48.58 -20.64
CA VAL A 112 -26.64 -49.11 -21.07
C VAL A 112 -26.53 -49.75 -22.45
N THR A 113 -25.86 -49.11 -23.41
CA THR A 113 -25.67 -49.68 -24.75
C THR A 113 -24.80 -50.95 -24.76
N SER A 114 -23.94 -51.13 -23.75
CA SER A 114 -23.08 -52.33 -23.59
C SER A 114 -23.73 -53.44 -22.74
N GLY A 115 -24.98 -53.27 -22.31
CA GLY A 115 -25.76 -54.32 -21.64
C GLY A 115 -25.37 -54.61 -20.18
N LYS A 116 -24.72 -53.66 -19.49
CA LYS A 116 -24.34 -53.84 -18.07
C LYS A 116 -25.57 -53.87 -17.15
N SER A 117 -25.60 -54.80 -16.20
CA SER A 117 -26.70 -54.91 -15.23
C SER A 117 -26.78 -53.70 -14.30
N GLY A 118 -28.00 -53.23 -14.01
CA GLY A 118 -28.25 -52.05 -13.17
C GLY A 118 -27.97 -50.69 -13.84
N ALA A 119 -27.56 -50.65 -15.11
CA ALA A 119 -27.22 -49.41 -15.82
C ALA A 119 -28.43 -48.50 -16.07
N ALA A 120 -29.64 -49.04 -16.26
CA ALA A 120 -30.85 -48.25 -16.51
C ALA A 120 -31.25 -47.35 -15.32
N GLY A 121 -31.12 -47.84 -14.08
CA GLY A 121 -31.40 -47.04 -12.88
C GLY A 121 -30.35 -45.95 -12.65
N ARG A 122 -29.08 -46.24 -12.98
CA ARG A 122 -28.01 -45.23 -12.96
C ARG A 122 -28.22 -44.16 -14.02
N LEU A 123 -28.75 -44.53 -15.20
CA LEU A 123 -29.04 -43.58 -16.28
C LEU A 123 -30.11 -42.59 -15.86
N ALA A 124 -31.23 -43.07 -15.30
CA ALA A 124 -32.31 -42.19 -14.83
C ALA A 124 -31.83 -41.18 -13.78
N LYS A 125 -30.95 -41.61 -12.85
CA LYS A 125 -30.32 -40.72 -11.88
C LYS A 125 -29.38 -39.71 -12.55
N ALA A 126 -28.51 -40.16 -13.46
CA ALA A 126 -27.59 -39.28 -14.17
C ALA A 126 -28.31 -38.24 -15.04
N GLU A 127 -29.46 -38.57 -15.63
CA GLU A 127 -30.30 -37.63 -16.36
C GLU A 127 -30.94 -36.58 -15.44
N ALA A 128 -31.46 -36.98 -14.29
CA ALA A 128 -32.00 -36.04 -13.29
C ALA A 128 -30.91 -35.11 -12.72
N ASP A 129 -29.74 -35.66 -12.42
CA ASP A 129 -28.58 -34.90 -11.92
C ASP A 129 -28.08 -33.91 -12.97
N ALA A 130 -28.05 -34.29 -14.25
CA ALA A 130 -27.66 -33.41 -15.35
C ALA A 130 -28.65 -32.25 -15.55
N VAL A 131 -29.96 -32.50 -15.52
CA VAL A 131 -30.98 -31.44 -15.61
C VAL A 131 -30.82 -30.43 -14.46
N THR A 132 -30.60 -30.91 -13.25
CA THR A 132 -30.37 -30.06 -12.07
C THR A 132 -29.09 -29.24 -12.21
N ALA A 133 -27.99 -29.86 -12.65
CA ALA A 133 -26.71 -29.19 -12.84
C ALA A 133 -26.77 -28.09 -13.93
N HIS A 134 -27.44 -28.35 -15.06
CA HIS A 134 -27.69 -27.34 -16.09
C HIS A 134 -28.58 -26.20 -15.59
N GLY A 135 -29.60 -26.50 -14.77
CA GLY A 135 -30.44 -25.49 -14.12
C GLY A 135 -29.63 -24.57 -13.21
N ASN A 136 -28.71 -25.14 -12.43
CA ASN A 136 -27.81 -24.38 -11.55
C ASN A 136 -26.82 -23.51 -12.34
N ASP A 137 -26.27 -24.01 -13.45
CA ASP A 137 -25.39 -23.23 -14.34
C ASP A 137 -26.13 -22.04 -14.95
N ALA A 138 -27.34 -22.24 -15.48
CA ALA A 138 -28.17 -21.17 -16.01
C ALA A 138 -28.52 -20.11 -14.95
N ALA A 139 -28.84 -20.55 -13.71
CA ALA A 139 -29.09 -19.66 -12.59
C ALA A 139 -27.84 -18.85 -12.19
N ALA A 140 -26.66 -19.48 -12.20
CA ALA A 140 -25.39 -18.82 -11.91
C ALA A 140 -25.01 -17.78 -12.98
N ILE A 141 -25.26 -18.07 -14.27
CA ILE A 141 -25.09 -17.11 -15.36
C ILE A 141 -25.97 -15.87 -15.14
N ALA A 142 -27.26 -16.08 -14.85
CA ALA A 142 -28.20 -14.99 -14.57
C ALA A 142 -27.81 -14.19 -13.32
N GLY A 143 -27.31 -14.86 -12.28
CA GLY A 143 -26.77 -14.25 -11.07
C GLY A 143 -25.59 -13.33 -11.36
N LEU A 144 -24.59 -13.84 -12.09
CA LEU A 144 -23.42 -13.06 -12.49
C LEU A 144 -23.80 -11.86 -13.37
N ALA A 145 -24.75 -12.03 -14.29
CA ALA A 145 -25.25 -10.94 -15.13
C ALA A 145 -25.86 -9.80 -14.29
N ARG A 146 -26.66 -10.13 -13.25
CA ARG A 146 -27.20 -9.14 -12.31
C ARG A 146 -26.09 -8.44 -11.53
N SER A 147 -25.13 -9.18 -10.98
CA SER A 147 -23.98 -8.59 -10.26
C SER A 147 -23.20 -7.62 -11.14
N ASN A 148 -22.93 -8.00 -12.40
CA ASN A 148 -22.26 -7.13 -13.37
C ASN A 148 -23.09 -5.89 -13.72
N ALA A 149 -24.42 -6.00 -13.82
CA ALA A 149 -25.28 -4.84 -14.05
C ALA A 149 -25.23 -3.84 -12.88
N LEU A 150 -25.33 -4.32 -11.64
CA LEU A 150 -25.23 -3.48 -10.45
C LEU A 150 -23.86 -2.81 -10.34
N ALA A 151 -22.77 -3.55 -10.59
CA ALA A 151 -21.42 -3.00 -10.59
C ALA A 151 -21.25 -1.89 -11.65
N ARG A 152 -21.80 -2.06 -12.85
CA ARG A 152 -21.79 -1.03 -13.90
C ARG A 152 -22.54 0.23 -13.46
N ILE A 153 -23.71 0.08 -12.84
CA ILE A 153 -24.50 1.23 -12.36
C ILE A 153 -23.73 1.99 -11.29
N ALA A 154 -23.22 1.28 -10.26
CA ALA A 154 -22.46 1.90 -9.18
C ALA A 154 -21.21 2.63 -9.70
N GLY A 155 -20.45 1.99 -10.58
CA GLY A 155 -19.26 2.59 -11.21
C GLY A 155 -19.60 3.81 -12.08
N THR A 156 -20.70 3.76 -12.84
CA THR A 156 -21.15 4.88 -13.69
C THR A 156 -21.57 6.07 -12.85
N LEU A 157 -22.34 5.85 -11.77
CA LEU A 157 -22.75 6.93 -10.87
C LEU A 157 -21.53 7.61 -10.23
N LEU A 158 -20.58 6.84 -9.72
CA LEU A 158 -19.34 7.38 -9.17
C LEU A 158 -18.55 8.17 -10.23
N GLY A 159 -18.44 7.63 -11.44
CA GLY A 159 -17.78 8.29 -12.57
C GLY A 159 -18.41 9.64 -12.92
N LEU A 160 -19.76 9.72 -12.97
CA LEU A 160 -20.48 10.96 -13.23
C LEU A 160 -20.20 12.02 -12.16
N VAL A 161 -20.18 11.64 -10.89
CA VAL A 161 -19.86 12.55 -9.78
C VAL A 161 -18.41 13.05 -9.90
N LEU A 162 -17.46 12.17 -10.23
CA LEU A 162 -16.06 12.56 -10.44
C LEU A 162 -15.89 13.53 -11.61
N VAL A 163 -16.56 13.27 -12.74
CA VAL A 163 -16.55 14.15 -13.91
C VAL A 163 -17.15 15.52 -13.56
N GLY A 164 -18.26 15.56 -12.81
CA GLY A 164 -18.82 16.81 -12.31
C GLY A 164 -17.80 17.60 -11.48
N ASP A 165 -17.02 16.92 -10.66
CA ASP A 165 -15.98 17.55 -9.85
C ASP A 165 -14.82 18.09 -10.69
N ILE A 166 -14.43 17.45 -11.81
CA ILE A 166 -13.41 17.98 -12.73
C ILE A 166 -13.71 19.44 -13.13
N PHE A 167 -14.98 19.74 -13.41
CA PHE A 167 -15.43 21.08 -13.83
C PHE A 167 -15.59 22.07 -12.67
N LEU A 168 -15.99 21.60 -11.49
CA LEU A 168 -16.18 22.45 -10.31
C LEU A 168 -14.85 22.87 -9.65
N MET A 169 -13.78 22.12 -9.91
CA MET A 169 -12.50 22.24 -9.22
C MET A 169 -11.84 23.62 -9.24
N PRO A 170 -11.75 24.36 -10.36
CA PRO A 170 -11.17 25.70 -10.36
C PRO A 170 -11.88 26.65 -9.39
N GLY A 171 -13.21 26.57 -9.32
CA GLY A 171 -14.02 27.38 -8.40
C GLY A 171 -13.84 26.97 -6.93
N LEU A 172 -13.73 25.66 -6.67
CA LEU A 172 -13.52 25.14 -5.32
C LEU A 172 -12.13 25.52 -4.77
N VAL A 173 -11.09 25.44 -5.61
CA VAL A 173 -9.72 25.85 -5.24
C VAL A 173 -9.66 27.34 -4.96
N ARG A 174 -10.33 28.17 -5.78
CA ARG A 174 -10.39 29.62 -5.53
C ARG A 174 -11.03 29.92 -4.17
N ARG A 175 -12.18 29.33 -3.88
CA ARG A 175 -12.87 29.46 -2.57
C ARG A 175 -12.03 28.94 -1.41
N ALA A 176 -11.30 27.85 -1.60
CA ALA A 176 -10.41 27.31 -0.57
C ALA A 176 -9.24 28.26 -0.27
N ARG A 177 -8.64 28.87 -1.31
CA ARG A 177 -7.59 29.89 -1.13
C ARG A 177 -8.08 31.17 -0.45
N GLU A 178 -9.32 31.57 -0.71
CA GLU A 178 -9.95 32.72 -0.05
C GLU A 178 -10.16 32.46 1.45
N ARG A 179 -10.47 31.22 1.84
CA ARG A 179 -10.60 30.80 3.25
C ARG A 179 -9.24 30.68 3.96
N GLU A 180 -8.21 30.31 3.23
CA GLU A 180 -6.83 30.28 3.70
C GLU A 180 -6.21 31.68 3.64
N PHE A 181 -6.75 32.60 4.43
CA PHE A 181 -6.13 33.89 4.72
C PHE A 181 -4.92 33.64 5.63
N GLN A 182 -3.71 33.92 5.14
CA GLN A 182 -2.54 34.03 6.00
C GLN A 182 -2.44 35.49 6.49
N PRO A 183 -2.39 35.73 7.81
CA PRO A 183 -2.06 37.03 8.33
C PRO A 183 -0.69 37.49 7.81
N ALA A 184 -0.46 38.81 7.80
CA ALA A 184 0.87 39.33 7.53
C ALA A 184 1.88 38.71 8.52
N PRO A 185 3.15 38.49 8.14
CA PRO A 185 4.15 37.83 9.00
C PRO A 185 4.38 38.49 10.38
N THR A 186 3.84 39.68 10.61
CA THR A 186 3.82 40.40 11.90
C THR A 186 2.64 40.06 12.81
N ASP A 187 1.56 39.48 12.31
CA ASP A 187 0.41 39.03 13.11
C ASP A 187 0.68 37.62 13.65
N THR A 188 1.74 37.49 14.46
CA THR A 188 1.98 36.27 15.22
C THR A 188 0.99 36.25 16.38
N HIS A 189 -0.18 35.65 16.16
CA HIS A 189 -0.83 34.99 17.29
C HIS A 189 0.21 34.01 17.85
N PRO A 190 0.53 34.05 19.16
CA PRO A 190 1.38 33.03 19.75
C PRO A 190 0.71 31.69 19.40
N LEU A 191 1.40 30.88 18.60
CA LEU A 191 0.94 29.53 18.31
C LEU A 191 0.82 28.87 19.68
N VAL A 192 -0.41 28.66 20.12
CA VAL A 192 -0.72 27.85 21.29
C VAL A 192 -0.37 26.42 20.90
N THR A 193 0.91 26.08 20.98
CA THR A 193 1.46 24.75 20.79
C THR A 193 1.37 23.95 22.09
N ASP A 194 0.30 24.15 22.86
CA ASP A 194 0.09 23.47 24.15
C ASP A 194 -0.16 21.97 23.99
N VAL A 195 -0.16 21.46 22.75
CA VAL A 195 0.16 20.05 22.51
C VAL A 195 1.66 19.91 22.76
N PRO A 196 2.11 19.24 23.84
CA PRO A 196 3.51 18.91 23.97
C PRO A 196 3.88 18.00 22.80
N ALA A 197 4.33 18.58 21.68
CA ALA A 197 5.13 17.87 20.73
C ALA A 197 6.31 17.41 21.57
N THR A 198 6.43 16.10 21.84
CA THR A 198 7.63 15.55 22.46
C THR A 198 8.80 16.10 21.64
N PRO A 199 9.56 17.07 22.17
CA PRO A 199 10.54 17.74 21.34
C PRO A 199 11.55 16.66 20.96
N VAL A 200 11.70 16.39 19.66
CA VAL A 200 12.68 15.43 19.16
C VAL A 200 14.03 15.87 19.74
N LYS A 201 14.54 15.09 20.70
CA LYS A 201 15.71 15.50 21.46
C LYS A 201 16.88 15.65 20.48
N ALA A 202 17.64 16.74 20.54
CA ALA A 202 18.72 17.02 19.57
C ALA A 202 19.95 16.12 19.80
N PRO A 203 20.48 15.41 18.79
CA PRO A 203 21.59 14.46 18.96
C PRO A 203 22.83 15.10 19.55
N LEU A 204 23.63 14.29 20.24
CA LEU A 204 24.98 14.69 20.63
C LEU A 204 25.76 15.09 19.36
N PRO A 205 26.68 16.07 19.43
CA PRO A 205 27.39 16.59 18.26
C PRO A 205 28.04 15.51 17.38
N ILE A 206 28.61 14.47 18.01
CA ILE A 206 29.26 13.34 17.33
C ILE A 206 28.29 12.50 16.48
N PHE A 207 27.01 12.46 16.82
CA PHE A 207 25.98 11.68 16.11
C PHE A 207 25.17 12.50 15.11
N ARG A 208 25.42 13.81 14.95
CA ARG A 208 24.77 14.64 13.92
C ARG A 208 24.86 14.07 12.50
N PRO A 209 25.98 13.44 12.07
CA PRO A 209 26.04 12.81 10.75
C PRO A 209 25.10 11.62 10.62
N VAL A 210 24.96 10.81 11.68
CA VAL A 210 24.05 9.65 11.73
C VAL A 210 22.60 10.11 11.61
N ASP A 211 22.19 11.08 12.43
CA ASP A 211 20.85 11.64 12.39
C ASP A 211 20.51 12.25 11.01
N ARG A 212 21.50 12.87 10.35
CA ARG A 212 21.35 13.40 8.99
C ARG A 212 21.21 12.28 7.97
N LEU A 213 22.02 11.23 8.05
CA LEU A 213 21.93 10.06 7.18
C LEU A 213 20.55 9.43 7.29
N VAL A 214 20.08 9.16 8.51
CA VAL A 214 18.75 8.61 8.77
C VAL A 214 17.65 9.53 8.24
N LYS A 215 17.81 10.86 8.39
CA LYS A 215 16.89 11.86 7.82
C LYS A 215 16.74 11.69 6.32
N VAL A 216 17.88 11.73 5.62
CA VAL A 216 17.92 11.73 4.16
C VAL A 216 17.37 10.42 3.63
N THR A 217 17.71 9.29 4.27
CA THR A 217 17.15 7.99 3.90
C THR A 217 15.64 7.96 4.06
N GLY A 218 15.09 8.42 5.19
CA GLY A 218 13.63 8.43 5.39
C GLY A 218 12.90 9.39 4.45
N GLU A 219 13.47 10.57 4.18
CA GLU A 219 12.91 11.50 3.18
C GLU A 219 12.94 10.89 1.77
N LEU A 220 14.01 10.21 1.40
CA LEU A 220 14.14 9.50 0.13
C LEU A 220 13.07 8.39 0.00
N VAL A 221 12.87 7.61 1.05
CA VAL A 221 11.82 6.57 1.14
C VAL A 221 10.43 7.19 1.05
N ALA A 222 10.20 8.36 1.65
CA ALA A 222 8.92 9.06 1.55
C ALA A 222 8.60 9.47 0.10
N TYR A 223 9.57 10.00 -0.64
CA TYR A 223 9.35 10.31 -2.07
C TYR A 223 9.13 9.05 -2.90
N TRP A 224 9.83 7.98 -2.56
CA TRP A 224 9.65 6.69 -3.21
C TRP A 224 8.21 6.16 -3.09
N SER A 225 7.49 6.46 -2.00
CA SER A 225 6.08 6.07 -1.85
C SER A 225 5.15 6.58 -2.95
N VAL A 226 5.49 7.72 -3.59
CA VAL A 226 4.70 8.27 -4.71
C VAL A 226 4.73 7.34 -5.92
N LEU A 227 5.86 6.66 -6.17
CA LEU A 227 5.97 5.68 -7.26
C LEU A 227 5.02 4.50 -7.03
N ALA A 228 4.83 4.08 -5.77
CA ALA A 228 3.88 3.03 -5.41
C ALA A 228 2.44 3.42 -5.75
N VAL A 229 2.06 4.67 -5.49
CA VAL A 229 0.73 5.19 -5.85
C VAL A 229 0.52 5.16 -7.37
N ILE A 230 1.52 5.60 -8.15
CA ILE A 230 1.46 5.58 -9.62
C ILE A 230 1.34 4.15 -10.14
N ALA A 231 2.15 3.23 -9.61
CA ALA A 231 2.11 1.81 -9.96
C ALA A 231 0.73 1.19 -9.64
N TYR A 232 0.18 1.47 -8.45
CA TYR A 232 -1.18 1.01 -8.09
C TYR A 232 -2.23 1.52 -9.05
N TYR A 233 -2.19 2.80 -9.36
CA TYR A 233 -3.15 3.40 -10.30
C TYR A 233 -3.05 2.74 -11.67
N TYR A 234 -1.83 2.54 -12.18
CA TYR A 234 -1.59 1.83 -13.42
C TYR A 234 -2.18 0.41 -13.40
N GLU A 235 -1.91 -0.39 -12.37
CA GLU A 235 -2.43 -1.77 -12.28
C GLU A 235 -3.95 -1.80 -12.21
N VAL A 236 -4.57 -0.90 -11.46
CA VAL A 236 -6.04 -0.78 -11.38
C VAL A 236 -6.61 -0.45 -12.78
N VAL A 237 -6.03 0.51 -13.49
CA VAL A 237 -6.48 0.86 -14.85
C VAL A 237 -6.25 -0.31 -15.82
N ALA A 238 -5.05 -0.91 -15.84
CA ALA A 238 -4.72 -2.04 -16.69
C ALA A 238 -5.67 -3.22 -16.48
N ARG A 239 -5.94 -3.57 -15.22
CA ARG A 239 -6.79 -4.70 -14.84
C ARG A 239 -8.26 -4.45 -15.13
N TYR A 240 -8.79 -3.29 -14.78
CA TYR A 240 -10.24 -3.06 -14.82
C TYR A 240 -10.72 -2.37 -16.09
N VAL A 241 -9.90 -1.52 -16.72
CA VAL A 241 -10.26 -0.83 -17.97
C VAL A 241 -9.85 -1.67 -19.18
N PHE A 242 -8.62 -2.18 -19.18
CA PHE A 242 -8.05 -2.91 -20.32
C PHE A 242 -8.17 -4.43 -20.19
N ASN A 243 -8.70 -4.95 -19.07
CA ASN A 243 -8.79 -6.38 -18.77
C ASN A 243 -7.45 -7.12 -18.96
N SER A 244 -6.35 -6.44 -18.64
CA SER A 244 -4.97 -6.89 -18.85
C SER A 244 -4.16 -6.71 -17.56
N PRO A 245 -4.32 -7.59 -16.55
CA PRO A 245 -3.56 -7.51 -15.31
C PRO A 245 -2.05 -7.65 -15.57
N THR A 246 -1.22 -6.94 -14.79
CA THR A 246 0.23 -6.96 -14.97
C THR A 246 0.95 -7.57 -13.77
N ASN A 247 1.53 -8.75 -13.98
CA ASN A 247 2.26 -9.50 -12.95
C ASN A 247 3.42 -8.68 -12.36
N TRP A 248 4.20 -8.00 -13.22
CA TRP A 248 5.37 -7.23 -12.79
C TRP A 248 5.00 -6.05 -11.89
N VAL A 249 3.90 -5.35 -12.17
CA VAL A 249 3.51 -4.18 -11.36
C VAL A 249 3.02 -4.65 -10.00
N HIS A 250 2.14 -5.64 -9.97
CA HIS A 250 1.66 -6.22 -8.72
C HIS A 250 2.81 -6.68 -7.83
N GLU A 251 3.79 -7.37 -8.41
CA GLU A 251 4.95 -7.83 -7.67
C GLU A 251 5.90 -6.71 -7.22
N SER A 252 6.18 -5.76 -8.10
CA SER A 252 7.02 -4.61 -7.77
C SER A 252 6.47 -3.80 -6.59
N MET A 253 5.15 -3.70 -6.45
CA MET A 253 4.51 -2.95 -5.36
C MET A 253 4.88 -3.53 -4.00
N PHE A 254 4.61 -4.83 -3.77
CA PHE A 254 4.83 -5.40 -2.44
C PHE A 254 6.32 -5.50 -2.09
N LEU A 255 7.19 -5.77 -3.08
CA LEU A 255 8.64 -5.77 -2.88
C LEU A 255 9.15 -4.37 -2.51
N MET A 256 8.65 -3.33 -3.19
CA MET A 256 8.96 -1.93 -2.88
C MET A 256 8.51 -1.54 -1.47
N PHE A 257 7.29 -1.89 -1.05
CA PHE A 257 6.84 -1.62 0.33
C PHE A 257 7.69 -2.35 1.37
N GLY A 258 8.14 -3.57 1.09
CA GLY A 258 9.06 -4.29 1.96
C GLY A 258 10.36 -3.53 2.20
N ILE A 259 10.96 -2.97 1.13
CA ILE A 259 12.17 -2.14 1.25
C ILE A 259 11.85 -0.85 2.01
N GLN A 260 10.77 -0.17 1.67
CA GLN A 260 10.37 1.09 2.32
C GLN A 260 10.17 0.90 3.82
N TYR A 261 9.52 -0.19 4.23
CA TYR A 261 9.29 -0.51 5.63
C TYR A 261 10.61 -0.70 6.40
N MET A 262 11.57 -1.42 5.83
CA MET A 262 12.89 -1.60 6.44
C MET A 262 13.68 -0.31 6.56
N LEU A 263 13.68 0.53 5.53
CA LEU A 263 14.46 1.77 5.54
C LEU A 263 13.81 2.88 6.36
N ALA A 264 12.47 2.94 6.42
CA ALA A 264 11.73 3.92 7.21
C ALA A 264 11.80 3.67 8.72
N GLY A 265 12.09 2.43 9.15
CA GLY A 265 12.14 2.06 10.57
C GLY A 265 13.08 2.94 11.39
N ALA A 266 14.30 3.19 10.89
CA ALA A 266 15.27 4.05 11.56
C ALA A 266 14.81 5.52 11.64
N TYR A 267 14.14 6.01 10.60
CA TYR A 267 13.57 7.36 10.58
C TYR A 267 12.46 7.50 11.64
N ALA A 268 11.53 6.55 11.68
CA ALA A 268 10.46 6.53 12.69
C ALA A 268 11.02 6.39 14.11
N TYR A 269 12.10 5.64 14.28
CA TYR A 269 12.77 5.51 15.58
C TYR A 269 13.47 6.81 16.02
N ARG A 270 14.09 7.55 15.10
CA ARG A 270 14.69 8.86 15.38
C ARG A 270 13.66 9.90 15.83
N ASP A 271 12.53 9.97 15.13
CA ASP A 271 11.48 10.97 15.39
C ASP A 271 10.53 10.56 16.52
N GLU A 272 10.84 9.46 17.23
CA GLU A 272 10.01 8.90 18.31
C GLU A 272 8.57 8.57 17.88
N THR A 273 8.35 8.32 16.58
CA THR A 273 7.04 7.94 16.02
C THR A 273 6.88 6.43 15.90
N HIS A 274 7.87 5.66 16.34
CA HIS A 274 7.74 4.21 16.45
C HIS A 274 6.73 3.88 17.54
N VAL A 275 5.77 3.02 17.23
CA VAL A 275 4.69 2.68 18.18
C VAL A 275 5.30 2.09 19.46
N ARG A 276 5.03 2.73 20.59
CA ARG A 276 5.52 2.38 21.92
C ARG A 276 4.36 2.37 22.92
N VAL A 277 4.43 1.49 23.92
CA VAL A 277 3.41 1.39 24.97
C VAL A 277 3.93 2.12 26.22
N ASP A 278 3.34 3.27 26.54
CA ASP A 278 3.91 4.24 27.51
C ASP A 278 3.17 4.36 28.85
N ILE A 279 2.46 3.33 29.29
CA ILE A 279 1.63 3.40 30.50
C ILE A 279 2.49 3.72 31.74
N LEU A 280 3.57 2.99 31.96
CA LEU A 280 4.48 3.22 33.09
C LEU A 280 5.53 4.29 32.78
N TYR A 281 5.96 4.39 31.52
CA TYR A 281 7.02 5.31 31.09
C TYR A 281 6.64 6.79 31.26
N SER A 282 5.36 7.13 31.03
CA SER A 282 4.84 8.50 31.15
C SER A 282 4.88 9.05 32.58
N HIS A 283 4.87 8.17 33.59
CA HIS A 283 4.88 8.54 35.01
C HIS A 283 6.31 8.69 35.59
N LEU A 284 7.35 8.36 34.81
CA LEU A 284 8.74 8.41 35.26
C LEU A 284 9.34 9.81 35.06
N SER A 285 10.22 10.20 35.99
CA SER A 285 11.07 11.38 35.83
C SER A 285 11.99 11.24 34.60
N GLU A 286 12.57 12.34 34.10
CA GLU A 286 13.48 12.28 32.94
C GLU A 286 14.64 11.29 33.12
N ARG A 287 15.20 11.21 34.33
CA ARG A 287 16.23 10.23 34.67
C ARG A 287 15.67 8.80 34.71
N GLY A 288 14.48 8.59 35.25
CA GLY A 288 13.82 7.27 35.26
C GLY A 288 13.53 6.76 33.85
N ARG A 289 13.07 7.65 32.96
CA ARG A 289 12.87 7.37 31.53
C ARG A 289 14.17 6.97 30.85
N ALA A 290 15.24 7.75 31.04
CA ALA A 290 16.56 7.44 30.48
C ALA A 290 17.11 6.09 30.97
N ILE A 291 16.95 5.74 32.24
CA ILE A 291 17.38 4.44 32.78
C ILE A 291 16.57 3.30 32.17
N CYS A 292 15.24 3.44 32.05
CA CYS A 292 14.41 2.47 31.35
C CYS A 292 14.83 2.30 29.88
N ASP A 293 15.12 3.38 29.18
CA ASP A 293 15.57 3.35 27.79
C ASP A 293 16.95 2.66 27.67
N ILE A 294 17.87 2.88 28.61
CA ILE A 294 19.17 2.18 28.66
C ILE A 294 18.96 0.67 28.86
N ILE A 295 18.11 0.26 29.81
CA ILE A 295 17.86 -1.17 30.09
C ILE A 295 17.21 -1.85 28.88
N THR A 296 16.19 -1.22 28.30
CA THR A 296 15.47 -1.76 27.14
C THR A 296 16.31 -1.74 25.87
N SER A 297 17.32 -0.86 25.78
CA SER A 297 18.25 -0.83 24.65
C SER A 297 18.99 -2.15 24.44
N ALA A 298 19.28 -2.91 25.50
CA ALA A 298 19.96 -4.20 25.37
C ALA A 298 19.17 -5.18 24.50
N PHE A 299 17.85 -5.27 24.70
CA PHE A 299 16.96 -6.08 23.88
C PHE A 299 16.84 -5.53 22.46
N PHE A 300 16.80 -4.20 22.31
CA PHE A 300 16.82 -3.55 21.01
C PHE A 300 18.08 -3.91 20.21
N PHE A 301 19.27 -3.84 20.81
CA PHE A 301 20.54 -4.19 20.15
C PHE A 301 20.64 -5.68 19.85
N LEU A 302 20.14 -6.55 20.72
CA LEU A 302 20.05 -7.99 20.45
C LEU A 302 19.17 -8.26 19.22
N PHE A 303 17.97 -7.70 19.18
CA PHE A 303 17.04 -7.85 18.06
C PHE A 303 17.60 -7.26 16.75
N THR A 304 18.06 -6.02 16.77
CA THR A 304 18.58 -5.35 15.56
C THR A 304 19.91 -5.93 15.09
N GLY A 305 20.77 -6.40 16.00
CA GLY A 305 22.01 -7.10 15.68
C GLY A 305 21.75 -8.47 15.04
N THR A 306 20.83 -9.26 15.59
CA THR A 306 20.41 -10.52 14.98
C THR A 306 19.74 -10.30 13.62
N MET A 307 18.91 -9.27 13.48
CA MET A 307 18.31 -8.88 12.21
C MET A 307 19.36 -8.48 11.16
N LEU A 308 20.43 -7.78 11.55
CA LEU A 308 21.54 -7.43 10.66
C LEU A 308 22.25 -8.69 10.13
N VAL A 309 22.65 -9.60 11.02
CA VAL A 309 23.38 -10.82 10.65
C VAL A 309 22.52 -11.76 9.81
N THR A 310 21.29 -12.02 10.24
CA THR A 310 20.36 -12.90 9.52
C THR A 310 19.92 -12.28 8.18
N GLY A 311 19.66 -10.98 8.15
CA GLY A 311 19.36 -10.24 6.93
C GLY A 311 20.52 -10.29 5.92
N TRP A 312 21.76 -10.17 6.39
CA TRP A 312 22.93 -10.32 5.53
C TRP A 312 23.03 -11.73 4.94
N ARG A 313 22.84 -12.78 5.76
CA ARG A 313 22.81 -14.17 5.28
C ARG A 313 21.73 -14.39 4.24
N PHE A 314 20.51 -13.90 4.49
CA PHE A 314 19.43 -13.99 3.51
C PHE A 314 19.76 -13.30 2.19
N ALA A 315 20.40 -12.12 2.24
CA ALA A 315 20.82 -11.43 1.03
C ALA A 315 21.94 -12.19 0.30
N SER A 316 22.94 -12.71 1.02
CA SER A 316 24.04 -13.46 0.41
C SER A 316 23.58 -14.77 -0.21
N ASP A 317 22.68 -15.51 0.46
CA ASP A 317 22.14 -16.78 -0.03
C ASP A 317 21.31 -16.55 -1.31
N ALA A 318 20.53 -15.46 -1.34
CA ALA A 318 19.77 -15.06 -2.52
C ALA A 318 20.66 -14.74 -3.72
N VAL A 319 21.82 -14.11 -3.50
CA VAL A 319 22.82 -13.88 -4.55
C VAL A 319 23.44 -15.21 -4.99
N ALA A 320 23.86 -16.05 -4.04
CA ALA A 320 24.59 -17.29 -4.31
C ALA A 320 23.77 -18.29 -5.14
N VAL A 321 22.47 -18.40 -4.86
CA VAL A 321 21.56 -19.30 -5.58
C VAL A 321 20.93 -18.63 -6.81
N GLY A 322 21.19 -17.33 -7.02
CA GLY A 322 20.57 -16.57 -8.11
C GLY A 322 19.05 -16.50 -7.98
N GLU A 323 18.56 -16.33 -6.76
CA GLU A 323 17.14 -16.41 -6.40
C GLU A 323 16.31 -15.38 -7.18
N ARG A 324 15.25 -15.88 -7.82
CA ARG A 324 14.30 -15.11 -8.63
C ARG A 324 12.88 -15.41 -8.20
N SER A 325 12.00 -14.48 -8.49
CA SER A 325 10.57 -14.66 -8.31
C SER A 325 10.02 -15.88 -9.05
N PHE A 326 8.98 -16.47 -8.46
CA PHE A 326 8.18 -17.55 -9.05
C PHE A 326 7.21 -17.05 -10.12
N THR A 327 7.04 -15.73 -10.27
CA THR A 327 6.21 -15.16 -11.33
C THR A 327 6.97 -15.14 -12.67
N GLU A 328 6.22 -14.96 -13.76
CA GLU A 328 6.78 -14.75 -15.10
C GLU A 328 7.76 -13.57 -15.18
N TRP A 329 7.71 -12.62 -14.23
CA TRP A 329 8.63 -11.48 -14.20
C TRP A 329 10.04 -11.87 -13.78
N GLY A 330 10.18 -12.91 -12.95
CA GLY A 330 11.47 -13.47 -12.55
C GLY A 330 12.45 -12.45 -11.95
N ILE A 331 11.95 -11.44 -11.23
CA ILE A 331 12.77 -10.42 -10.58
C ILE A 331 13.70 -11.04 -9.54
N GLN A 332 14.95 -10.56 -9.46
CA GLN A 332 15.89 -11.04 -8.47
C GLN A 332 15.52 -10.52 -7.07
N TYR A 333 15.48 -11.39 -6.07
CA TYR A 333 15.09 -11.00 -4.71
C TYR A 333 16.22 -10.43 -3.86
N TRP A 334 17.47 -10.64 -4.26
CA TRP A 334 18.61 -10.20 -3.46
C TRP A 334 18.61 -8.69 -3.11
N PRO A 335 18.19 -7.74 -3.97
CA PRO A 335 18.22 -6.33 -3.60
C PRO A 335 17.15 -6.00 -2.54
N VAL A 336 16.02 -6.70 -2.57
CA VAL A 336 14.96 -6.58 -1.56
C VAL A 336 15.45 -7.14 -0.23
N LYS A 337 16.08 -8.32 -0.25
CA LYS A 337 16.64 -8.94 0.96
C LYS A 337 17.81 -8.13 1.52
N LEU A 338 18.57 -7.44 0.68
CA LEU A 338 19.65 -6.52 1.09
C LEU A 338 19.12 -5.28 1.84
N ALA A 339 17.86 -4.89 1.64
CA ALA A 339 17.26 -3.81 2.42
C ALA A 339 17.13 -4.15 3.92
N ILE A 340 17.02 -5.44 4.28
CA ILE A 340 16.95 -5.89 5.67
C ILE A 340 18.21 -5.52 6.45
N PRO A 341 19.43 -5.96 6.05
CA PRO A 341 20.64 -5.57 6.76
C PRO A 341 20.93 -4.06 6.66
N ILE A 342 20.57 -3.38 5.57
CA ILE A 342 20.72 -1.92 5.47
C ILE A 342 19.83 -1.21 6.50
N GLY A 343 18.55 -1.57 6.57
CA GLY A 343 17.61 -1.04 7.57
C GLY A 343 18.03 -1.34 9.00
N ALA A 344 18.51 -2.57 9.25
CA ALA A 344 19.05 -2.98 10.55
C ALA A 344 20.29 -2.15 10.94
N ALA A 345 21.21 -1.90 10.01
CA ALA A 345 22.38 -1.07 10.25
C ALA A 345 22.00 0.38 10.58
N LEU A 346 21.03 0.96 9.87
CA LEU A 346 20.52 2.30 10.17
C LEU A 346 19.86 2.37 11.55
N LEU A 347 19.08 1.35 11.92
CA LEU A 347 18.49 1.22 13.26
C LEU A 347 19.55 1.09 14.35
N LEU A 348 20.60 0.30 14.13
CA LEU A 348 21.72 0.17 15.07
C LEU A 348 22.45 1.49 15.28
N LEU A 349 22.74 2.21 14.20
CA LEU A 349 23.40 3.52 14.26
C LEU A 349 22.53 4.54 15.02
N GLN A 350 21.23 4.58 14.73
CA GLN A 350 20.30 5.47 15.43
C GLN A 350 20.11 5.06 16.90
N GLY A 351 20.06 3.76 17.17
CA GLY A 351 20.03 3.16 18.51
C GLY A 351 21.23 3.57 19.35
N LEU A 352 22.42 3.55 18.77
CA LEU A 352 23.65 3.98 19.43
C LEU A 352 23.61 5.47 19.77
N SER A 353 23.14 6.31 18.83
CA SER A 353 22.95 7.74 19.09
C SER A 353 21.97 8.00 20.24
N ARG A 354 20.91 7.20 20.36
CA ARG A 354 19.91 7.34 21.42
C ARG A 354 20.46 6.86 22.76
N LEU A 355 21.06 5.68 22.80
CA LEU A 355 21.67 5.12 24.00
C LEU A 355 22.71 6.08 24.61
N MET A 356 23.60 6.64 23.80
CA MET A 356 24.63 7.56 24.31
C MET A 356 24.06 8.84 24.93
N ARG A 357 22.94 9.32 24.39
CA ARG A 357 22.20 10.46 24.94
C ARG A 357 21.47 10.09 26.23
N ASP A 358 20.84 8.93 26.28
CA ASP A 358 20.15 8.47 27.48
C ASP A 358 21.13 8.23 28.62
N ILE A 359 22.32 7.68 28.33
CA ILE A 359 23.45 7.61 29.26
C ILE A 359 23.83 9.02 29.74
N ALA A 360 24.04 9.98 28.84
CA ALA A 360 24.37 11.35 29.24
C ALA A 360 23.29 12.00 30.13
N THR A 361 22.02 11.69 29.88
CA THR A 361 20.87 12.19 30.65
C THR A 361 20.79 11.53 32.02
N ALA A 362 20.97 10.21 32.09
CA ALA A 362 20.94 9.42 33.33
C ALA A 362 22.06 9.85 34.29
N PHE A 363 23.26 10.12 33.77
CA PHE A 363 24.42 10.55 34.56
C PHE A 363 24.55 12.07 34.73
N GLY A 364 23.56 12.87 34.29
CA GLY A 364 23.49 14.30 34.55
C GLY A 364 24.54 15.17 33.84
N ARG A 365 25.07 14.72 32.69
CA ARG A 365 26.10 15.44 31.91
C ARG A 365 25.55 16.42 30.86
N THR A 366 24.30 16.84 31.01
CA THR A 366 23.64 17.78 30.09
C THR A 366 23.43 19.12 30.81
N GLY A 367 24.43 19.99 30.64
CA GLY A 367 24.30 21.45 30.77
C GLY A 367 24.44 22.06 29.38
#